data_AF-A0A2D9PNG4-F1
#
_entry.id   AF-A0A2D9PNG4-F1
#
_cell.length_a   1.000
_cell.length_b   1.000
_cell.length_c   1.000
_cell.angle_alpha   90.00
_cell.angle_beta   90.00
_cell.angle_gamma   90.00
#
_symmetry.space_group_name_H-M   'P 1'
#
loop_
_entity.id
_entity.type
_entity.pdbx_description
1 polymer ?
#
loop_
_entity_poly.entity_id
_entity_poly.type
_entity_poly.pdbx_seq_one_letter_code
_entity_poly.pdbx_strand_id
1 'polypeptide(L)'
;MRGRIDLSNKDLVKSRCKLCVAVLLFIIGLYFSVTWINWDAAVIFHNPTEADINHGTEEVDDATLLTERWKEKRSYMYDVFTENCEANSYDVITNLNIRILGQYVSDSIVFLCESRRMLVNMRIQPDKDGTRLVCNETYGDLWKVEDERYHPLKYSFITEDDIAREDHTTTTYEETCMLYQAEELLKGEWKPQSI
;
A
#
# COMPACT_ATOMS: atom_id res chain seq x y z
N MET A 1 -2.23 -23.10 -67.10
CA MET A 1 -0.77 -23.06 -66.86
C MET A 1 -0.54 -22.99 -65.36
N ARG A 2 -0.10 -24.07 -64.72
CA ARG A 2 0.28 -24.07 -63.28
C ARG A 2 1.74 -23.63 -63.20
N GLY A 3 1.99 -22.39 -62.78
CA GLY A 3 3.34 -21.90 -62.53
C GLY A 3 3.93 -22.65 -61.34
N ARG A 4 5.03 -23.38 -61.56
CA ARG A 4 5.89 -23.88 -60.47
C ARG A 4 6.70 -22.70 -59.96
N ILE A 5 6.43 -22.27 -58.74
CA ILE A 5 7.28 -21.35 -58.01
C ILE A 5 8.39 -22.21 -57.39
N ASP A 6 9.53 -22.33 -58.08
CA ASP A 6 10.75 -22.87 -57.48
C ASP A 6 11.29 -21.82 -56.49
N LEU A 7 10.86 -21.92 -55.24
CA LEU A 7 11.50 -21.19 -54.14
C LEU A 7 12.85 -21.87 -53.87
N SER A 8 13.92 -21.21 -54.28
CA SER A 8 15.29 -21.61 -53.96
C SER A 8 15.42 -21.81 -52.44
N ASN A 9 16.09 -22.89 -52.04
CA ASN A 9 16.31 -23.22 -50.63
C ASN A 9 16.96 -22.05 -49.84
N LYS A 10 17.70 -21.17 -50.54
CA LYS A 10 18.29 -19.95 -49.98
C LYS A 10 17.25 -18.88 -49.61
N ASP A 11 16.18 -18.74 -50.38
CA ASP A 11 15.11 -17.76 -50.12
C ASP A 11 14.22 -18.20 -48.95
N LEU A 12 14.00 -19.52 -48.82
CA LEU A 12 13.34 -20.13 -47.66
C LEU A 12 14.13 -19.91 -46.37
N VAL A 13 15.45 -20.11 -46.38
CA VAL A 13 16.31 -19.87 -45.20
C VAL A 13 16.33 -18.39 -44.81
N LYS A 14 16.42 -17.48 -45.79
CA LYS A 14 16.41 -16.04 -45.55
C LYS A 14 15.07 -15.55 -44.99
N SER A 15 13.96 -16.11 -45.46
CA SER A 15 12.62 -15.82 -44.95
C SER A 15 12.44 -16.31 -43.50
N ARG A 16 12.89 -17.52 -43.18
CA ARG A 16 12.85 -18.08 -41.82
C ARG A 16 13.71 -17.28 -40.84
N CYS A 17 14.89 -16.84 -41.25
CA CYS A 17 15.76 -16.01 -40.41
C CYS A 17 15.12 -14.64 -40.10
N LYS A 18 14.50 -13.99 -41.10
CA LYS A 18 13.74 -12.74 -40.90
C LYS A 18 12.55 -12.94 -39.95
N LEU A 19 11.82 -14.05 -40.09
CA LEU A 19 10.70 -14.37 -39.20
C LEU A 19 11.18 -14.56 -37.75
N CYS A 20 12.28 -15.29 -37.54
CA CYS A 20 12.86 -15.48 -36.20
C CYS A 20 13.29 -14.15 -35.57
N VAL A 21 13.94 -13.26 -36.33
CA VAL A 21 14.33 -11.93 -35.84
C VAL A 21 13.10 -11.09 -35.51
N ALA A 22 12.06 -11.12 -36.35
CA ALA A 22 10.82 -10.39 -36.08
C ALA A 22 10.11 -10.91 -34.82
N VAL A 23 10.05 -12.23 -34.61
CA VAL A 23 9.48 -12.84 -33.40
C VAL A 23 10.30 -12.46 -32.17
N LEU A 24 11.63 -12.49 -32.26
CA LEU A 24 12.50 -12.14 -31.14
C LEU A 24 12.37 -10.66 -30.76
N LEU A 25 12.31 -9.76 -31.74
CA LEU A 25 12.04 -8.33 -31.52
C LEU A 25 10.65 -8.10 -30.92
N PHE A 26 9.64 -8.87 -31.34
CA PHE A 26 8.30 -8.79 -30.77
C PHE A 26 8.26 -9.26 -29.31
N ILE A 27 8.96 -10.35 -28.97
CA ILE A 27 9.08 -10.83 -27.59
C ILE A 27 9.81 -9.79 -26.72
N ILE A 28 10.90 -9.22 -27.21
CA ILE A 28 11.63 -8.16 -26.50
C ILE A 28 10.74 -6.93 -26.33
N GLY A 29 10.04 -6.49 -27.37
CA GLY A 29 9.11 -5.36 -27.31
C GLY A 29 7.99 -5.60 -26.31
N LEU A 30 7.38 -6.80 -26.32
CA LEU A 30 6.38 -7.20 -25.33
C LEU A 30 6.94 -7.20 -23.91
N TYR A 31 8.13 -7.77 -23.71
CA TYR A 31 8.79 -7.75 -22.41
C TYR A 31 9.00 -6.32 -21.91
N PHE A 32 9.54 -5.43 -22.74
CA PHE A 32 9.71 -4.01 -22.39
C PHE A 32 8.39 -3.28 -22.17
N SER A 33 7.34 -3.62 -22.92
CA SER A 33 6.01 -3.01 -22.76
C SER A 33 5.37 -3.44 -21.45
N VAL A 34 5.49 -4.72 -21.10
CA VAL A 34 4.99 -5.27 -19.83
C VAL A 34 5.78 -4.72 -18.65
N THR A 35 7.11 -4.64 -18.74
CA THR A 35 7.93 -4.04 -17.68
C THR A 35 7.65 -2.55 -17.55
N TRP A 36 7.45 -1.82 -18.66
CA TRP A 36 7.05 -0.41 -18.62
C TRP A 36 5.68 -0.21 -17.97
N ILE A 37 4.67 -1.00 -18.36
CA ILE A 37 3.33 -0.93 -17.73
C ILE A 37 3.40 -1.29 -16.24
N ASN A 38 4.23 -2.25 -15.85
CA ASN A 38 4.47 -2.57 -14.44
C ASN A 38 5.24 -1.47 -13.72
N TRP A 39 6.03 -0.65 -14.43
CA TRP A 39 6.69 0.52 -13.87
C TRP A 39 5.72 1.68 -13.67
N ASP A 40 4.79 1.89 -14.62
CA ASP A 40 3.66 2.82 -14.48
C ASP A 40 2.58 2.30 -13.50
N ALA A 41 2.67 1.04 -13.06
CA ALA A 41 1.89 0.49 -11.94
C ALA A 41 2.41 0.94 -10.56
N ALA A 42 3.21 2.01 -10.53
CA ALA A 42 3.81 2.58 -9.34
C ALA A 42 2.76 2.85 -8.25
N VAL A 43 3.20 2.71 -7.00
CA VAL A 43 2.46 3.19 -5.84
C VAL A 43 2.43 4.72 -5.92
N ILE A 44 1.24 5.28 -6.08
CA ILE A 44 1.05 6.73 -6.14
C ILE A 44 0.48 7.19 -4.82
N PHE A 45 1.15 8.15 -4.19
CA PHE A 45 0.61 8.83 -3.02
C PHE A 45 -0.51 9.79 -3.43
N HIS A 46 -1.59 9.77 -2.67
CA HIS A 46 -2.73 10.65 -2.83
C HIS A 46 -3.01 11.36 -1.51
N ASN A 47 -3.20 12.68 -1.62
CA ASN A 47 -3.51 13.50 -0.45
C ASN A 47 -4.85 13.09 0.16
N PRO A 48 -5.00 13.18 1.49
CA PRO A 48 -6.24 12.81 2.18
C PRO A 48 -7.42 13.66 1.69
N THR A 49 -8.50 12.98 1.30
CA THR A 49 -9.77 13.62 0.93
C THR A 49 -10.94 12.99 1.70
N GLU A 50 -12.05 13.72 1.83
CA GLU A 50 -13.23 13.21 2.54
C GLU A 50 -13.77 11.90 1.95
N ALA A 51 -13.65 11.74 0.62
CA ALA A 51 -14.10 10.54 -0.07
C ALA A 51 -13.32 9.29 0.37
N ASP A 52 -12.08 9.44 0.80
CA ASP A 52 -11.20 8.33 1.18
C ASP A 52 -11.66 7.66 2.49
N ILE A 53 -12.20 8.46 3.42
CA ILE A 53 -12.53 8.04 4.78
C ILE A 53 -13.53 6.87 4.82
N ASN A 54 -14.44 6.79 3.86
CA ASN A 54 -15.48 5.76 3.86
C ASN A 54 -15.02 4.42 3.26
N HIS A 55 -13.76 4.30 2.85
CA HIS A 55 -13.21 3.06 2.31
C HIS A 55 -12.64 2.21 3.46
N GLY A 56 -13.36 1.15 3.81
CA GLY A 56 -12.84 0.16 4.77
C GLY A 56 -11.68 -0.64 4.19
N THR A 57 -10.90 -1.25 5.07
CA THR A 57 -9.78 -2.14 4.74
C THR A 57 -10.08 -3.59 5.05
N GLU A 58 -9.32 -4.46 4.39
CA GLU A 58 -9.30 -5.90 4.57
C GLU A 58 -7.98 -6.31 5.20
N GLU A 59 -8.03 -7.30 6.10
CA GLU A 59 -6.81 -7.91 6.63
C GLU A 59 -6.11 -8.70 5.52
N VAL A 60 -4.80 -8.52 5.41
CA VAL A 60 -3.96 -9.30 4.48
C VAL A 60 -3.83 -10.71 5.01
N ASP A 61 -4.13 -11.72 4.21
CA ASP A 61 -4.03 -13.11 4.63
C ASP A 61 -2.57 -13.59 4.72
N ASP A 62 -2.32 -14.53 5.63
CA ASP A 62 -0.98 -15.10 5.87
C ASP A 62 -0.34 -15.65 4.59
N ALA A 63 -1.16 -16.21 3.69
CA ALA A 63 -0.68 -16.73 2.42
C ALA A 63 -0.13 -15.62 1.51
N THR A 64 -0.78 -14.44 1.44
CA THR A 64 -0.30 -13.30 0.67
C THR A 64 0.95 -12.69 1.29
N LEU A 65 0.99 -12.57 2.63
CA LEU A 65 2.14 -12.01 3.36
C LEU A 65 3.46 -12.74 3.03
N LEU A 66 3.40 -14.05 2.80
CA LEU A 66 4.58 -14.86 2.46
C LEU A 66 5.03 -14.73 0.99
N THR A 67 4.22 -14.15 0.11
CA THR A 67 4.55 -14.07 -1.31
C THR A 67 5.65 -13.03 -1.58
N GLU A 68 6.57 -13.34 -2.50
CA GLU A 68 7.59 -12.36 -2.94
C GLU A 68 6.97 -11.09 -3.52
N ARG A 69 5.83 -11.23 -4.20
CA ARG A 69 5.07 -10.09 -4.74
C ARG A 69 4.60 -9.14 -3.64
N TRP A 70 4.17 -9.67 -2.51
CA TRP A 70 3.78 -8.84 -1.36
C TRP A 70 4.98 -8.09 -0.79
N LYS A 71 6.11 -8.78 -0.60
CA LYS A 71 7.35 -8.17 -0.09
C LYS A 71 7.84 -7.03 -0.99
N GLU A 72 7.81 -7.24 -2.30
CA GLU A 72 8.13 -6.20 -3.29
C GLU A 72 7.15 -5.02 -3.19
N LYS A 73 5.84 -5.29 -3.22
CA LYS A 73 4.80 -4.26 -3.07
C LYS A 73 5.00 -3.44 -1.80
N ARG A 74 5.29 -4.09 -0.67
CA ARG A 74 5.59 -3.42 0.60
C ARG A 74 6.81 -2.52 0.49
N SER A 75 7.91 -3.00 -0.09
CA SER A 75 9.12 -2.19 -0.26
C SER A 75 8.80 -0.90 -1.01
N TYR A 76 8.04 -0.98 -2.10
CA TYR A 76 7.62 0.21 -2.84
C TYR A 76 6.72 1.13 -2.02
N MET A 77 5.76 0.59 -1.26
CA MET A 77 4.92 1.39 -0.37
C MET A 77 5.75 2.08 0.72
N TYR A 78 6.73 1.38 1.29
CA TYR A 78 7.62 1.92 2.32
C TYR A 78 8.43 3.11 1.82
N ASP A 79 8.99 3.00 0.61
CA ASP A 79 9.76 4.08 -0.01
C ASP A 79 8.89 5.31 -0.26
N VAL A 80 7.69 5.11 -0.83
CA VAL A 80 6.73 6.18 -1.09
C VAL A 80 6.25 6.84 0.21
N PHE A 81 5.95 6.05 1.24
CA PHE A 81 5.54 6.61 2.53
C PHE A 81 6.65 7.42 3.18
N THR A 82 7.89 6.91 3.16
CA THR A 82 9.05 7.62 3.72
C THR A 82 9.27 8.96 3.04
N GLU A 83 9.24 9.00 1.71
CA GLU A 83 9.37 10.24 0.94
C GLU A 83 8.26 11.25 1.29
N ASN A 84 7.02 10.78 1.42
CA ASN A 84 5.90 11.67 1.71
C ASN A 84 5.87 12.17 3.17
N CYS A 85 6.33 11.37 4.13
CA CYS A 85 6.52 11.82 5.51
C CYS A 85 7.55 12.97 5.56
N GLU A 86 8.66 12.83 4.84
CA GLU A 86 9.72 13.86 4.79
C GLU A 86 9.27 15.14 4.06
N ALA A 87 8.47 15.00 3.00
CA ALA A 87 8.04 16.14 2.19
C ALA A 87 6.88 16.93 2.80
N ASN A 88 5.91 16.26 3.43
CA ASN A 88 4.63 16.87 3.82
C ASN A 88 4.38 16.92 5.34
N SER A 89 5.33 16.45 6.17
CA SER A 89 5.20 16.46 7.64
C SER A 89 3.96 15.73 8.16
N TYR A 90 3.62 14.59 7.56
CA TYR A 90 2.59 13.70 8.10
C TYR A 90 3.09 12.99 9.36
N ASP A 91 2.19 12.73 10.30
CA ASP A 91 2.49 11.89 11.48
C ASP A 91 2.21 10.41 11.20
N VAL A 92 1.10 10.16 10.49
CA VAL A 92 0.64 8.82 10.10
C VAL A 92 0.13 8.81 8.66
N ILE A 93 0.45 7.74 7.95
CA ILE A 93 -0.05 7.47 6.59
C ILE A 93 -0.74 6.11 6.61
N THR A 94 -1.86 5.96 5.91
CA THR A 94 -2.56 4.66 5.80
C THR A 94 -2.68 4.23 4.34
N ASN A 95 -3.23 3.04 4.11
CA ASN A 95 -3.60 2.55 2.78
C ASN A 95 -4.52 3.53 1.99
N LEU A 96 -5.28 4.36 2.68
CA LEU A 96 -6.18 5.36 2.08
C LEU A 96 -5.41 6.41 1.27
N ASN A 97 -4.15 6.66 1.64
CA ASN A 97 -3.28 7.64 0.99
C ASN A 97 -2.52 7.07 -0.21
N ILE A 98 -2.76 5.82 -0.61
CA ILE A 98 -2.08 5.23 -1.77
C ILE A 98 -3.05 4.66 -2.78
N ARG A 99 -2.61 4.68 -4.04
CA ARG A 99 -3.26 4.01 -5.16
C ARG A 99 -2.24 3.19 -5.90
N ILE A 100 -2.65 2.00 -6.34
CA ILE A 100 -1.87 1.15 -7.23
C ILE A 100 -2.70 0.96 -8.49
N LEU A 101 -2.16 1.34 -9.65
CA LEU A 101 -2.91 1.33 -10.92
C LEU A 101 -4.23 2.14 -10.86
N GLY A 102 -4.24 3.22 -10.07
CA GLY A 102 -5.42 4.06 -9.85
C GLY A 102 -6.50 3.44 -8.95
N GLN A 103 -6.29 2.24 -8.42
CA GLN A 103 -7.22 1.56 -7.52
C GLN A 103 -6.81 1.77 -6.06
N TYR A 104 -7.81 1.80 -5.16
CA TYR A 104 -7.59 1.78 -3.73
C TYR A 104 -6.85 0.52 -3.31
N VAL A 105 -5.93 0.67 -2.38
CA VAL A 105 -5.31 -0.47 -1.71
C VAL A 105 -6.23 -0.88 -0.57
N SER A 106 -6.79 -2.08 -0.64
CA SER A 106 -7.68 -2.59 0.41
C SER A 106 -6.92 -3.09 1.64
N ASP A 107 -5.61 -3.32 1.55
CA ASP A 107 -4.82 -3.91 2.62
C ASP A 107 -4.77 -3.02 3.88
N SER A 108 -4.94 -3.63 5.05
CA SER A 108 -4.81 -2.95 6.34
C SER A 108 -3.35 -2.58 6.65
N ILE A 109 -2.99 -1.34 6.34
CA ILE A 109 -1.61 -0.82 6.48
C ILE A 109 -1.65 0.56 7.15
N VAL A 110 -0.84 0.70 8.19
CA VAL A 110 -0.53 1.97 8.84
C VAL A 110 0.98 2.19 8.78
N PHE A 111 1.41 3.41 8.47
CA PHE A 111 2.82 3.79 8.50
C PHE A 111 3.00 4.96 9.46
N LEU A 112 3.82 4.74 10.50
CA LEU A 112 4.18 5.76 11.48
C LEU A 112 5.41 6.51 10.97
N CYS A 113 5.26 7.80 10.69
CA CYS A 113 6.31 8.61 10.08
C CYS A 113 7.51 8.82 11.02
N GLU A 114 7.27 9.06 12.31
CA GLU A 114 8.34 9.31 13.29
C GLU A 114 9.25 8.08 13.47
N SER A 115 8.67 6.89 13.63
CA SER A 115 9.41 5.65 13.84
C SER A 115 9.78 4.91 12.54
N ARG A 116 9.33 5.43 11.39
CA ARG A 116 9.45 4.79 10.06
C ARG A 116 9.02 3.33 10.06
N ARG A 117 7.92 3.05 10.76
CA ARG A 117 7.42 1.68 10.98
C ARG A 117 6.13 1.47 10.23
N MET A 118 6.09 0.40 9.44
CA MET A 118 4.87 -0.08 8.81
C MET A 118 4.22 -1.15 9.70
N LEU A 119 2.95 -0.93 10.04
CA LEU A 119 2.10 -1.83 10.81
C LEU A 119 1.10 -2.48 9.85
N VAL A 120 1.21 -3.79 9.66
CA VAL A 120 0.30 -4.57 8.81
C VAL A 120 -0.69 -5.32 9.70
N ASN A 121 -1.98 -5.28 9.34
CA ASN A 121 -3.08 -5.88 10.12
C ASN A 121 -3.04 -5.47 11.60
N MET A 122 -2.91 -4.17 11.82
CA MET A 122 -2.88 -3.57 13.15
C MET A 122 -4.22 -3.80 13.87
N ARG A 123 -4.14 -4.20 15.13
CA ARG A 123 -5.29 -4.34 16.03
C ARG A 123 -5.00 -3.63 17.34
N ILE A 124 -5.95 -2.88 17.85
CA ILE A 124 -5.82 -2.23 19.15
C ILE A 124 -6.71 -2.91 20.19
N GLN A 125 -6.30 -2.87 21.45
CA GLN A 125 -7.05 -3.38 22.59
C GLN A 125 -7.18 -2.25 23.61
N PRO A 126 -8.28 -1.49 23.58
CA PRO A 126 -8.52 -0.38 24.49
C PRO A 126 -8.56 -0.86 25.94
N ASP A 127 -7.80 -0.20 26.81
CA ASP A 127 -7.81 -0.45 28.25
C ASP A 127 -8.48 0.74 28.97
N LYS A 128 -9.76 0.57 29.36
CA LYS A 128 -10.56 1.65 29.96
C LYS A 128 -10.10 2.03 31.37
N ASP A 129 -9.24 1.24 31.99
CA ASP A 129 -8.65 1.53 33.29
C ASP A 129 -7.48 2.53 33.19
N GLY A 130 -7.08 2.90 31.97
CA GLY A 130 -6.02 3.87 31.70
C GLY A 130 -6.40 5.34 31.91
N THR A 131 -5.43 6.23 31.67
CA THR A 131 -5.64 7.68 31.65
C THR A 131 -6.48 8.06 30.43
N ARG A 132 -7.63 8.70 30.68
CA ARG A 132 -8.49 9.23 29.62
C ARG A 132 -7.80 10.40 28.92
N LEU A 133 -7.80 10.38 27.59
CA LEU A 133 -7.23 11.41 26.72
C LEU A 133 -8.33 12.11 25.93
N VAL A 134 -8.06 13.37 25.58
CA VAL A 134 -8.82 14.14 24.60
C VAL A 134 -7.90 14.37 23.40
N CYS A 135 -8.19 13.71 22.30
CA CYS A 135 -7.38 13.73 21.09
C CYS A 135 -7.99 14.68 20.06
N ASN A 136 -7.19 15.63 19.57
CA ASN A 136 -7.54 16.45 18.42
C ASN A 136 -6.96 15.79 17.17
N GLU A 137 -7.82 15.16 16.38
CA GLU A 137 -7.44 14.33 15.26
C GLU A 137 -7.71 15.08 13.95
N THR A 138 -6.78 15.00 13.00
CA THR A 138 -6.90 15.69 11.69
C THR A 138 -6.67 14.73 10.54
N TYR A 139 -7.40 14.91 9.45
CA TYR A 139 -7.27 14.15 8.22
C TYR A 139 -7.43 15.08 7.02
N GLY A 140 -6.30 15.57 6.49
CA GLY A 140 -6.31 16.67 5.53
C GLY A 140 -6.87 17.94 6.15
N ASP A 141 -7.86 18.57 5.50
CA ASP A 141 -8.54 19.76 6.01
C ASP A 141 -9.64 19.46 7.04
N LEU A 142 -9.91 18.17 7.29
CA LEU A 142 -10.94 17.72 8.21
C LEU A 142 -10.35 17.50 9.60
N TRP A 143 -11.19 17.67 10.63
CA TRP A 143 -10.79 17.46 12.01
C TRP A 143 -11.93 16.92 12.85
N LYS A 144 -11.60 16.32 13.99
CA LYS A 144 -12.53 15.98 15.06
C LYS A 144 -11.82 15.97 16.40
N VAL A 145 -12.59 16.17 17.46
CA VAL A 145 -12.11 15.98 18.84
C VAL A 145 -12.78 14.74 19.41
N GLU A 146 -11.97 13.77 19.83
CA GLU A 146 -12.42 12.52 20.43
C GLU A 146 -11.99 12.47 21.90
N ASP A 147 -12.93 12.14 22.79
CA ASP A 147 -12.69 12.14 24.24
C ASP A 147 -12.80 10.75 24.86
N GLU A 148 -13.07 9.71 24.08
CA GLU A 148 -13.11 8.31 24.53
C GLU A 148 -11.82 7.53 24.18
N ARG A 149 -10.64 8.14 24.36
CA ARG A 149 -9.34 7.50 24.18
C ARG A 149 -8.66 7.22 25.53
N TYR A 150 -7.90 6.13 25.62
CA TYR A 150 -7.27 5.70 26.88
C TYR A 150 -5.82 5.30 26.68
N HIS A 151 -4.94 5.79 27.57
CA HIS A 151 -3.51 5.47 27.61
C HIS A 151 -3.12 4.75 28.91
N PRO A 152 -2.25 3.73 28.85
CA PRO A 152 -1.59 3.21 27.66
C PRO A 152 -2.49 2.33 26.79
N LEU A 153 -2.34 2.45 25.48
CA LEU A 153 -3.00 1.58 24.51
C LEU A 153 -2.12 0.35 24.20
N LYS A 154 -2.72 -0.84 24.30
CA LYS A 154 -2.13 -2.08 23.81
C LYS A 154 -2.51 -2.26 22.34
N TYR A 155 -1.53 -2.62 21.52
CA TYR A 155 -1.76 -2.86 20.10
C TYR A 155 -0.88 -3.98 19.60
N SER A 156 -1.27 -4.58 18.48
CA SER A 156 -0.53 -5.67 17.87
C SER A 156 -0.57 -5.58 16.35
N PHE A 157 0.47 -6.05 15.69
CA PHE A 157 0.54 -6.08 14.23
C PHE A 157 1.37 -7.29 13.78
N ILE A 158 1.25 -7.66 12.51
CA ILE A 158 1.98 -8.80 11.96
C ILE A 158 3.37 -8.34 11.50
N THR A 159 4.40 -9.05 11.95
CA THR A 159 5.75 -8.94 11.41
C THR A 159 5.96 -10.00 10.33
N GLU A 160 6.47 -9.58 9.18
CA GLU A 160 6.50 -10.42 7.98
C GLU A 160 7.53 -11.54 8.02
N ASP A 161 8.58 -11.41 8.84
CA ASP A 161 9.66 -12.39 8.85
C ASP A 161 9.15 -13.76 9.35
N ASP A 162 8.17 -13.77 10.26
CA ASP A 162 7.64 -14.99 10.87
C ASP A 162 6.10 -15.09 10.82
N ILE A 163 5.40 -14.13 10.21
CA ILE A 163 3.94 -13.93 10.37
C ILE A 163 3.56 -13.95 11.87
N ALA A 164 4.47 -13.48 12.71
CA ALA A 164 4.25 -13.42 14.14
C ALA A 164 3.47 -12.14 14.43
N ARG A 165 2.45 -12.25 15.27
CA ARG A 165 1.80 -11.07 15.81
C ARG A 165 2.62 -10.60 17.02
N GLU A 166 3.15 -9.40 16.93
CA GLU A 166 3.88 -8.79 18.03
C GLU A 166 2.95 -7.88 18.83
N ASP A 167 2.96 -8.05 20.15
CA ASP A 167 2.23 -7.19 21.08
C ASP A 167 3.11 -6.04 21.55
N HIS A 168 2.55 -4.84 21.49
CA HIS A 168 3.19 -3.59 21.85
C HIS A 168 2.28 -2.79 22.76
N THR A 169 2.86 -1.81 23.44
CA THR A 169 2.13 -0.86 24.27
C THR A 169 2.68 0.52 24.00
N THR A 170 1.78 1.46 23.72
CA THR A 170 2.14 2.85 23.46
C THR A 170 2.87 3.48 24.63
N THR A 171 3.82 4.34 24.32
CA THR A 171 4.66 5.00 25.33
C THR A 171 4.31 6.48 25.51
N THR A 172 3.67 7.09 24.51
CA THR A 172 3.26 8.50 24.54
C THR A 172 1.75 8.67 24.33
N TYR A 173 1.23 9.82 24.73
CA TYR A 173 -0.18 10.16 24.54
C TYR A 173 -0.48 10.42 23.06
N GLU A 174 0.47 11.04 22.36
CA GLU A 174 0.41 11.33 20.93
C GLU A 174 0.31 10.03 20.12
N GLU A 175 1.18 9.05 20.39
CA GLU A 175 1.14 7.73 19.76
C GLU A 175 -0.20 7.03 20.02
N THR A 176 -0.74 7.15 21.23
CA THR A 176 -2.05 6.60 21.57
C THR A 176 -3.14 7.20 20.69
N CYS A 177 -3.24 8.53 20.61
CA CYS A 177 -4.22 9.21 19.76
C CYS A 177 -4.07 8.81 18.29
N MET A 178 -2.84 8.76 17.78
CA MET A 178 -2.55 8.39 16.39
C MET A 178 -3.02 6.98 16.04
N LEU A 179 -2.74 5.99 16.90
CA LEU A 179 -3.10 4.60 16.62
C LEU A 179 -4.62 4.38 16.68
N TYR A 180 -5.31 5.05 17.59
CA TYR A 180 -6.78 5.04 17.60
C TYR A 180 -7.36 5.65 16.33
N GLN A 181 -6.86 6.82 15.92
CA GLN A 181 -7.29 7.47 14.68
C GLN A 181 -7.05 6.56 13.47
N ALA A 182 -5.85 5.97 13.38
CA ALA A 182 -5.48 5.07 12.30
C ALA A 182 -6.40 3.84 12.24
N GLU A 183 -6.75 3.25 13.39
CA GLU A 183 -7.68 2.12 13.43
C GLU A 183 -9.07 2.48 12.89
N GLU A 184 -9.60 3.65 13.26
CA GLU A 184 -10.91 4.09 12.77
C GLU A 184 -10.90 4.43 11.28
N LEU A 185 -9.81 5.02 10.78
CA LEU A 185 -9.62 5.24 9.35
C LEU A 185 -9.59 3.91 8.60
N LEU A 186 -8.86 2.91 9.11
CA LEU A 186 -8.82 1.56 8.52
C LEU A 186 -10.19 0.87 8.49
N LYS A 187 -11.06 1.14 9.47
CA LYS A 187 -12.42 0.60 9.53
C LYS A 187 -13.43 1.42 8.73
N GLY A 188 -13.04 2.60 8.24
CA GLY A 188 -13.95 3.58 7.64
C GLY A 188 -14.98 4.15 8.63
N GLU A 189 -14.64 4.16 9.92
CA GLU A 189 -15.50 4.60 11.02
C GLU A 189 -15.17 6.02 11.49
N TRP A 190 -14.05 6.58 11.03
CA TRP A 190 -13.65 7.95 11.37
C TRP A 190 -14.65 8.94 10.77
N LYS A 191 -15.28 9.78 11.60
CA LYS A 191 -16.26 10.77 11.14
C LYS A 191 -15.80 12.16 11.52
N PRO A 192 -15.60 13.07 10.55
CA PRO A 192 -15.24 14.45 10.85
C PRO A 192 -16.38 15.15 11.57
N GLN A 193 -16.06 16.18 12.38
CA GLN A 193 -17.10 17.11 12.80
C GLN A 193 -17.54 17.92 11.58
N SER A 194 -18.84 17.89 11.26
CA SER A 194 -19.41 18.77 10.24
C SER A 194 -19.28 20.21 10.72
N ILE A 195 -18.68 21.08 9.90
CA ILE A 195 -18.69 22.54 10.09
C ILE A 195 -20.13 23.05 10.03
#